data_AF-A0AA96CU34-F1
#
_entry.id   AF-A0AA96CU34-F1
#
_cell.length_a   1.000
_cell.length_b   1.000
_cell.length_c   1.000
_cell.angle_alpha   90.00
_cell.angle_beta   90.00
_cell.angle_gamma   90.00
#
_symmetry.space_group_name_H-M   'P 1'
#
loop_
_entity.id
_entity.type
_entity.pdbx_description
1 polymer ?
#
loop_
_entity_poly.entity_id
_entity_poly.type
_entity_poly.pdbx_seq_one_letter_code
_entity_poly.pdbx_strand_id
1 'polypeptide(L)'
;MVETTAFIKVFYNFIVIFISSMLVYLDLEKEPMFFFAVLLVIDYITGLYKAKILGHSITSNKMKYGCISKLLLLLIPIVLAIGAKSVGADMDKALLVGINILIISEIYSIIGNIYSARTKEEFPEWDAVAMIGKMIRNILLRLSGDRE
;
A
#
# COMPACT_ATOMS: atom_id res chain seq x y z
N MET A 1 25.55 -26.49 0.61
CA MET A 1 24.12 -26.37 0.20
C MET A 1 23.16 -26.56 1.37
N VAL A 2 23.28 -27.62 2.19
CA VAL A 2 22.38 -27.85 3.35
C VAL A 2 22.47 -26.73 4.41
N GLU A 3 23.68 -26.29 4.75
CA GLU A 3 23.90 -25.18 5.71
C GLU A 3 23.31 -23.85 5.21
N THR A 4 23.44 -23.57 3.92
CA THR A 4 22.88 -22.35 3.29
C THR A 4 21.35 -22.33 3.40
N THR A 5 20.69 -23.47 3.13
CA THR A 5 19.23 -23.59 3.26
C THR A 5 18.78 -23.48 4.71
N ALA A 6 19.54 -24.03 5.66
CA ALA A 6 19.25 -23.91 7.09
C ALA A 6 19.37 -22.46 7.56
N PHE A 7 20.43 -21.76 7.17
CA PHE A 7 20.64 -20.35 7.47
C PHE A 7 19.48 -19.47 6.95
N ILE A 8 19.06 -19.66 5.70
CA ILE A 8 17.94 -18.92 5.10
C ILE A 8 16.65 -19.14 5.91
N LYS A 9 16.35 -20.38 6.32
CA LYS A 9 15.15 -20.69 7.12
C LYS A 9 15.19 -20.04 8.49
N VAL A 10 16.34 -20.10 9.18
CA VAL A 10 16.53 -19.46 10.49
C VAL A 10 16.36 -17.95 10.37
N PHE A 11 16.96 -17.34 9.35
CA PHE A 11 16.87 -15.90 9.11
C PHE A 11 15.43 -15.46 8.79
N TYR A 12 14.73 -16.21 7.93
CA TYR A 12 13.32 -15.97 7.64
C TYR A 12 12.45 -16.05 8.91
N ASN A 13 12.62 -17.12 9.69
CA ASN A 13 11.86 -17.29 10.93
C ASN A 13 12.14 -16.18 11.94
N PHE A 14 13.40 -15.74 12.04
CA PHE A 14 13.78 -14.61 12.89
C PHE A 14 13.05 -13.33 12.47
N ILE A 15 13.03 -13.01 11.18
CA ILE A 15 12.30 -11.83 10.65
C ILE A 15 10.80 -11.94 10.96
N VAL A 16 10.19 -13.09 10.70
CA VAL A 16 8.75 -13.28 10.93
C VAL A 16 8.40 -13.13 12.39
N ILE A 17 9.18 -13.74 13.29
CA ILE A 17 8.97 -13.62 14.74
C ILE A 17 9.16 -12.17 15.19
N PHE A 18 10.22 -11.50 14.72
CA PHE A 18 10.51 -10.12 15.06
C PHE A 18 9.36 -9.18 14.65
N ILE A 19 8.93 -9.24 13.39
CA ILE A 19 7.81 -8.42 12.88
C ILE A 19 6.52 -8.74 13.62
N SER A 20 6.18 -10.03 13.79
CA SER A 20 4.95 -10.44 14.47
C SER A 20 4.91 -9.95 15.92
N SER A 21 6.04 -10.06 16.63
CA SER A 21 6.17 -9.56 18.00
C SER A 21 6.01 -8.05 18.06
N MET A 22 6.54 -7.32 17.07
CA MET A 22 6.42 -5.87 16.99
C MET A 22 4.97 -5.43 16.74
N LEU A 23 4.25 -6.12 15.85
CA LEU A 23 2.84 -5.82 15.56
C LEU A 23 1.95 -6.06 16.77
N VAL A 24 2.14 -7.20 17.46
CA VAL A 24 1.43 -7.50 18.72
C VAL A 24 1.80 -6.49 19.79
N TYR A 25 3.07 -6.10 19.89
CA TYR A 25 3.51 -5.10 20.85
C TYR A 25 2.90 -3.71 20.58
N LEU A 26 2.64 -3.35 19.33
CA LEU A 26 2.03 -2.06 18.97
C LEU A 26 0.51 -2.08 18.86
N ASP A 27 -0.13 -3.22 19.19
CA ASP A 27 -1.57 -3.42 19.05
C ASP A 27 -2.09 -3.16 17.63
N LEU A 28 -1.26 -3.47 16.63
CA LEU A 28 -1.64 -3.30 15.23
C LEU A 28 -2.40 -4.52 14.75
N GLU A 29 -3.62 -4.29 14.26
CA GLU A 29 -4.45 -5.35 13.68
C GLU A 29 -3.77 -5.98 12.45
N LYS A 30 -3.70 -7.32 12.46
CA LYS A 30 -3.08 -8.12 11.39
C LYS A 30 -3.79 -7.98 10.03
N GLU A 31 -5.11 -7.78 10.04
CA GLU A 31 -5.95 -7.79 8.84
C GLU A 31 -5.68 -6.57 7.95
N PRO A 32 -5.76 -5.32 8.45
CA PRO A 32 -5.39 -4.13 7.67
C PRO A 32 -3.96 -4.18 7.14
N MET A 33 -3.01 -4.64 7.96
CA MET A 33 -1.61 -4.79 7.56
C MET A 33 -1.43 -5.79 6.41
N PHE A 34 -2.16 -6.90 6.46
CA PHE A 34 -2.16 -7.90 5.39
C PHE A 34 -2.73 -7.32 4.09
N PHE A 35 -3.86 -6.62 4.16
CA PHE A 35 -4.45 -5.96 2.98
C PHE A 35 -3.50 -4.94 2.36
N PHE A 36 -2.86 -4.11 3.19
CA PHE A 36 -1.85 -3.16 2.73
C PHE A 36 -0.68 -3.87 2.01
N ALA A 37 -0.18 -4.97 2.57
CA ALA A 37 0.90 -5.74 1.95
C ALA A 37 0.50 -6.34 0.59
N VAL A 38 -0.72 -6.87 0.47
CA VAL A 38 -1.24 -7.37 -0.82
C VAL A 38 -1.35 -6.24 -1.84
N LEU A 39 -1.87 -5.09 -1.43
CA LEU A 39 -2.02 -3.93 -2.32
C LEU A 39 -0.68 -3.39 -2.80
N LEU A 40 0.35 -3.36 -1.95
CA LEU A 40 1.72 -2.99 -2.37
C LEU A 40 2.23 -3.84 -3.53
N VAL A 41 1.98 -5.16 -3.50
CA VAL A 41 2.39 -6.09 -4.57
C VAL A 41 1.62 -5.80 -5.85
N ILE A 42 0.29 -5.61 -5.75
CA ILE A 42 -0.56 -5.28 -6.89
C ILE A 42 -0.12 -3.95 -7.50
N ASP A 43 0.10 -2.92 -6.67
CA ASP A 43 0.52 -1.61 -7.14
C ASP A 43 1.85 -1.69 -7.89
N TYR A 44 2.84 -2.39 -7.32
CA TYR A 44 4.11 -2.59 -7.97
C TYR A 44 3.96 -3.23 -9.36
N ILE A 45 3.15 -4.28 -9.49
CA ILE A 45 2.87 -4.94 -10.77
C ILE A 45 2.20 -3.97 -11.76
N THR A 46 1.20 -3.21 -11.30
CA THR A 46 0.49 -2.24 -12.16
C THR A 46 1.36 -1.06 -12.57
N GLY A 47 2.25 -0.59 -11.71
CA GLY A 47 3.22 0.45 -12.00
C GLY A 47 4.25 0.01 -13.05
N LEU A 48 4.75 -1.24 -12.96
CA LEU A 48 5.60 -1.83 -13.98
C LEU A 48 4.87 -1.95 -15.33
N TYR A 49 3.62 -2.39 -15.30
CA TYR A 49 2.79 -2.50 -16.49
C TYR A 49 2.58 -1.13 -17.16
N LYS A 50 2.23 -0.09 -16.39
CA LYS A 50 2.14 1.31 -16.86
C LYS A 50 3.44 1.75 -17.54
N ALA A 51 4.57 1.58 -16.85
CA ALA A 51 5.86 2.04 -17.35
C ALA A 51 6.21 1.39 -18.70
N LYS A 52 5.90 0.10 -18.86
CA LYS A 52 6.07 -0.62 -20.13
C LYS A 52 5.19 -0.05 -21.25
N ILE A 53 3.91 0.23 -20.97
CA ILE A 53 2.97 0.75 -21.97
C ILE A 53 3.34 2.18 -22.41
N LEU A 54 3.78 3.03 -21.49
CA LEU A 54 4.18 4.41 -21.77
C LEU A 54 5.60 4.52 -22.35
N GLY A 55 6.33 3.41 -22.50
CA GLY A 55 7.70 3.41 -23.02
C GLY A 55 8.73 4.05 -22.09
N HIS A 56 8.41 4.19 -20.79
CA HIS A 56 9.35 4.73 -19.80
C HIS A 56 10.42 3.71 -19.45
N SER A 57 11.64 4.20 -19.21
CA SER A 57 12.73 3.37 -18.69
C SER A 57 12.43 2.90 -17.27
N ILE A 58 12.31 1.58 -17.11
CA ILE A 58 12.20 0.93 -15.80
C ILE A 58 13.62 0.81 -15.25
N THR A 59 14.04 1.77 -14.43
CA THR A 59 15.35 1.75 -13.78
C THR A 59 15.23 1.26 -12.34
N SER A 60 16.20 0.47 -11.89
CA SER A 60 16.24 -0.02 -10.50
C SER A 60 16.21 1.12 -9.48
N ASN A 61 16.77 2.29 -9.81
CA ASN A 61 16.75 3.45 -8.93
C ASN A 61 15.33 3.99 -8.75
N LYS A 62 14.56 4.19 -9.83
CA LYS A 62 13.16 4.64 -9.74
C LYS A 62 12.31 3.67 -8.92
N MET A 63 12.51 2.37 -9.11
CA MET A 63 11.79 1.33 -8.34
C MET A 63 12.16 1.35 -6.85
N LYS A 64 13.45 1.48 -6.54
CA LYS A 64 13.92 1.61 -5.15
C LYS A 64 13.31 2.84 -4.48
N TYR A 65 13.30 3.98 -5.14
CA TYR A 65 12.70 5.20 -4.57
C TYR A 65 11.19 5.05 -4.33
N GLY A 66 10.44 4.43 -5.26
CA GLY A 66 9.02 4.15 -5.06
C GLY A 66 8.76 3.21 -3.87
N CYS A 67 9.56 2.15 -3.74
CA CYS A 67 9.45 1.23 -2.60
C CYS A 67 9.81 1.92 -1.27
N ILE A 68 10.92 2.67 -1.23
CA ILE A 68 11.36 3.40 -0.03
C ILE A 68 10.31 4.43 0.38
N SER A 69 9.75 5.20 -0.55
CA SER A 69 8.72 6.20 -0.26
C SER A 69 7.51 5.58 0.43
N LYS A 70 7.05 4.41 -0.03
CA LYS A 70 5.92 3.70 0.57
C LYS A 70 6.24 3.07 1.92
N LEU A 71 7.46 2.55 2.10
CA LEU A 71 7.94 2.08 3.40
C LEU A 71 8.07 3.23 4.41
N LEU A 72 8.43 4.44 3.97
CA LEU A 72 8.43 5.62 4.82
C LEU A 72 7.01 6.03 5.25
N LEU A 73 6.02 5.88 4.38
CA LEU A 73 4.61 6.09 4.77
C LEU A 73 4.16 5.10 5.85
N LEU A 74 4.66 3.86 5.81
CA LEU A 74 4.40 2.86 6.86
C LEU A 74 4.97 3.27 8.23
N LEU A 75 6.00 4.11 8.28
CA LEU A 75 6.52 4.62 9.55
C LEU A 75 5.52 5.52 10.26
N ILE A 76 4.58 6.15 9.55
CA ILE A 76 3.58 7.05 10.15
C ILE A 76 2.73 6.32 11.20
N PRO A 77 1.98 5.25 10.88
CA PRO A 77 1.20 4.54 11.90
C PRO A 77 2.09 3.89 12.98
N ILE A 78 3.31 3.47 12.66
CA ILE A 78 4.24 2.91 13.65
C ILE A 78 4.66 3.95 14.69
N VAL A 79 5.04 5.16 14.24
CA VAL A 79 5.45 6.25 15.14
C VAL A 79 4.25 6.72 15.98
N LEU A 80 3.06 6.78 15.39
CA LEU A 80 1.83 7.08 16.14
C LEU A 80 1.55 6.01 17.20
N ALA A 81 1.74 4.72 16.90
CA ALA A 81 1.54 3.63 17.85
C ALA A 81 2.51 3.70 19.02
N ILE A 82 3.79 3.96 18.73
CA ILE A 82 4.81 4.13 19.76
C ILE A 82 4.47 5.34 20.66
N GLY A 83 4.09 6.46 20.05
CA GLY A 83 3.66 7.68 20.76
C GLY A 83 2.48 7.42 21.69
N ALA A 84 1.40 6.86 21.16
CA ALA A 84 0.20 6.49 21.92
C ALA A 84 0.52 5.59 23.11
N LYS A 85 1.29 4.53 22.87
CA LYS A 85 1.67 3.57 23.90
C LYS A 85 2.56 4.19 24.98
N SER A 86 3.45 5.11 24.61
CA SER A 86 4.33 5.81 25.56
C SER A 86 3.59 6.72 26.54
N VAL A 87 2.44 7.26 26.15
CA VAL A 87 1.60 8.11 27.01
C VAL A 87 0.44 7.33 27.65
N GLY A 88 0.35 6.02 27.42
CA GLY A 88 -0.72 5.17 27.93
C GLY A 88 -2.10 5.47 27.32
N ALA A 89 -2.15 6.09 26.14
CA ALA A 89 -3.39 6.39 25.46
C ALA A 89 -3.83 5.18 24.61
N ASP A 90 -5.11 4.82 24.74
CA ASP A 90 -5.77 3.92 23.81
C ASP A 90 -6.04 4.68 22.50
N MET A 91 -5.27 4.36 21.47
CA MET A 91 -5.35 5.00 20.16
C MET A 91 -5.62 3.99 19.05
N ASP A 92 -6.19 2.83 19.36
CA ASP A 92 -6.44 1.76 18.39
C ASP A 92 -7.18 2.28 17.14
N LYS A 93 -8.14 3.18 17.35
CA LYS A 93 -8.87 3.86 16.26
C LYS A 93 -7.97 4.77 15.42
N ALA A 94 -7.03 5.48 16.02
CA ALA A 94 -6.12 6.35 15.28
C ALA A 94 -5.09 5.53 14.48
N LEU A 95 -4.64 4.39 15.02
CA LEU A 95 -3.75 3.46 14.32
C LEU A 95 -4.46 2.79 13.15
N LEU A 96 -5.71 2.36 13.35
CA LEU A 96 -6.57 1.81 12.31
C LEU A 96 -6.80 2.85 11.20
N VAL A 97 -7.08 4.11 11.56
CA VAL A 97 -7.20 5.21 10.58
C VAL A 97 -5.89 5.42 9.82
N GLY A 98 -4.74 5.38 10.51
CA GLY A 98 -3.43 5.48 9.88
C GLY A 98 -3.19 4.41 8.83
N ILE A 99 -3.45 3.14 9.15
CA ILE A 99 -3.32 2.03 8.18
C ILE A 99 -4.35 2.15 7.05
N ASN A 100 -5.59 2.55 7.35
CA ASN A 100 -6.62 2.72 6.32
C ASN A 100 -6.27 3.81 5.31
N ILE A 101 -5.62 4.90 5.75
CA ILE A 101 -5.10 5.93 4.84
C ILE A 101 -4.04 5.33 3.91
N LEU A 102 -3.16 4.48 4.42
CA LEU A 102 -2.16 3.78 3.60
C LEU A 102 -2.81 2.85 2.58
N ILE A 103 -3.80 2.06 2.99
CA ILE A 103 -4.59 1.20 2.10
C ILE A 103 -5.24 2.03 0.97
N ILE A 104 -5.88 3.15 1.33
CA ILE A 104 -6.50 4.06 0.36
C ILE A 104 -5.45 4.61 -0.61
N SER A 105 -4.25 4.97 -0.13
CA SER A 105 -3.17 5.46 -0.97
C SER A 105 -2.65 4.43 -1.97
N GLU A 106 -2.67 3.14 -1.62
CA GLU A 106 -2.30 2.07 -2.56
C GLU A 106 -3.39 1.84 -3.60
N ILE A 107 -4.66 1.84 -3.19
CA ILE A 107 -5.81 1.76 -4.12
C ILE A 107 -5.74 2.90 -5.13
N TYR A 108 -5.41 4.11 -4.65
CA TYR A 108 -5.23 5.29 -5.48
C TYR A 108 -4.17 5.09 -6.55
N SER A 109 -2.98 4.67 -6.13
CA SER A 109 -1.85 4.42 -7.02
C SER A 109 -2.18 3.35 -8.07
N ILE A 110 -2.84 2.26 -7.68
CA ILE A 110 -3.26 1.18 -8.58
C ILE A 110 -4.21 1.71 -9.66
N ILE A 111 -5.24 2.47 -9.27
CA ILE A 111 -6.22 3.03 -10.21
C ILE A 111 -5.52 3.98 -11.18
N GLY A 112 -4.66 4.88 -10.70
CA GLY A 112 -3.89 5.78 -11.55
C GLY A 112 -2.98 5.04 -12.53
N ASN A 113 -2.34 3.95 -12.08
CA ASN A 113 -1.50 3.10 -12.91
C ASN A 113 -2.31 2.40 -14.02
N ILE A 114 -3.47 1.82 -13.68
CA ILE A 114 -4.37 1.18 -14.64
C ILE A 114 -4.91 2.19 -15.65
N TYR A 115 -5.33 3.37 -15.19
CA TYR A 115 -5.85 4.41 -16.06
C TYR A 115 -4.80 4.87 -17.06
N SER A 116 -3.61 5.25 -16.58
CA SER A 116 -2.51 5.70 -17.43
C SER A 116 -2.13 4.64 -18.48
N ALA A 117 -2.14 3.36 -18.08
CA ALA A 117 -1.88 2.26 -19.00
C ALA A 117 -2.99 2.09 -20.07
N ARG A 118 -4.25 2.39 -19.74
CA ARG A 118 -5.37 2.33 -20.69
C ARG A 118 -5.41 3.53 -21.63
N THR A 119 -5.20 4.75 -21.13
CA THR A 119 -5.26 5.98 -21.92
C THR A 119 -3.97 6.28 -22.65
N LYS A 120 -2.86 5.66 -22.24
CA LYS A 120 -1.50 5.95 -22.71
C LYS A 120 -1.07 7.39 -22.44
N GLU A 121 -1.67 8.03 -21.46
CA GLU A 121 -1.34 9.37 -20.99
C GLU A 121 -0.84 9.31 -19.55
N GLU A 122 0.10 10.18 -19.19
CA GLU A 122 0.50 10.33 -17.80
C GLU A 122 -0.66 10.93 -17.01
N PHE A 123 -1.06 10.23 -15.97
CA PHE A 123 -2.14 10.68 -15.12
C PHE A 123 -1.63 11.63 -14.03
N PRO A 124 -2.08 12.90 -13.98
CA PRO A 124 -1.63 13.83 -12.96
C PRO A 124 -2.13 13.41 -11.56
N GLU A 125 -1.25 13.40 -10.57
CA GLU A 125 -1.53 12.91 -9.21
C GLU A 125 -2.66 13.63 -8.46
N TRP A 126 -3.17 14.76 -8.95
CA TRP A 126 -4.29 15.52 -8.36
C TRP A 126 -5.65 15.10 -8.93
N ASP A 127 -5.68 14.44 -10.09
CA ASP A 127 -6.91 14.10 -10.81
C ASP A 127 -7.52 12.74 -10.37
N ALA A 128 -6.79 11.89 -9.64
CA ALA A 128 -7.28 10.53 -9.37
C ALA A 128 -8.28 10.53 -8.21
N VAL A 129 -8.24 11.55 -7.35
CA VAL A 129 -9.21 11.71 -6.27
C VAL A 129 -10.56 12.09 -6.89
N ALA A 130 -10.54 13.02 -7.85
CA ALA A 130 -11.71 13.41 -8.62
C ALA A 130 -12.23 12.26 -9.49
N MET A 131 -11.35 11.46 -10.09
CA MET A 131 -11.73 10.32 -10.92
C MET A 131 -12.36 9.18 -10.10
N ILE A 132 -11.82 8.84 -8.93
CA ILE A 132 -12.43 7.85 -8.02
C ILE A 132 -13.81 8.34 -7.57
N GLY A 133 -13.94 9.63 -7.23
CA GLY A 133 -15.24 10.23 -6.94
C GLY A 133 -16.23 10.04 -8.08
N LYS A 134 -15.81 10.28 -9.34
CA LYS A 134 -16.64 10.02 -10.54
C LYS A 134 -16.93 8.53 -10.75
N MET A 135 -15.98 7.65 -10.51
CA MET A 135 -16.15 6.20 -10.69
C MET A 135 -17.12 5.61 -9.66
N ILE A 136 -16.99 5.99 -8.39
CA ILE A 136 -17.92 5.64 -7.32
C ILE A 136 -19.30 6.18 -7.65
N ARG A 137 -19.41 7.46 -8.05
CA ARG A 137 -20.67 8.06 -8.51
C ARG A 137 -21.32 7.23 -9.62
N ASN A 138 -20.56 6.86 -10.66
CA ASN A 138 -21.09 6.11 -11.79
C ASN A 138 -21.52 4.68 -11.41
N ILE A 139 -20.81 4.02 -10.48
CA ILE A 139 -21.20 2.72 -9.94
C ILE A 139 -22.50 2.84 -9.15
N LEU A 140 -22.63 3.87 -8.30
CA LEU A 140 -23.84 4.14 -7.54
C LEU A 140 -25.04 4.47 -8.45
N LEU A 141 -24.83 5.23 -9.52
CA LEU A 141 -25.86 5.51 -10.53
C LEU A 141 -26.31 4.22 -11.24
N ARG A 142 -25.36 3.37 -11.66
CA ARG A 142 -25.68 2.07 -12.26
C ARG A 142 -26.43 1.13 -11.33
N LEU A 143 -26.11 1.14 -10.03
CA LEU A 143 -26.76 0.32 -9.02
C LEU A 143 -28.12 0.87 -8.59
N SER A 144 -28.35 2.18 -8.70
CA SER A 144 -29.64 2.81 -8.43
C SER A 144 -30.63 2.70 -9.61
N GLY A 145 -30.20 2.14 -10.74
CA GLY A 145 -31.07 1.86 -11.89
C GLY A 145 -31.21 3.03 -12.87
N ASP A 146 -30.55 4.16 -12.62
CA ASP A 146 -30.50 5.29 -13.54
C ASP A 146 -29.54 4.97 -14.70
N ARG A 147 -30.12 4.47 -15.79
CA ARG A 147 -29.47 4.34 -17.10
C ARG A 147 -29.70 5.64 -17.88
N GLU A 148 -28.64 6.43 -18.06
CA GLU A 148 -28.48 7.28 -19.25
C GLU A 148 -27.72 6.51 -20.33
#